data_AF-A0A9P5JZS8-F1
#
_entry.id   AF-A0A9P5JZS8-F1
#
_cell.length_a   1.000
_cell.length_b   1.000
_cell.length_c   1.000
_cell.angle_alpha   90.00
_cell.angle_beta   90.00
_cell.angle_gamma   90.00
#
_symmetry.space_group_name_H-M   'P 1'
#
loop_
_entity.id
_entity.type
_entity.pdbx_description
1 polymer ?
#
loop_
_entity_poly.entity_id
_entity_poly.type
_entity_poly.pdbx_seq_one_letter_code
_entity_poly.pdbx_strand_id
1 'polypeptide(L)'
;MREGVYPDLLCQGEEFVYSNMRFLTDIKTKIKHAVQSSYGFDTSRAPGSIGRNARRAQALLSRMTFIYRDLNFGGRPQYPYRHPIIQTVINLTWFQNKDDDGILFYNYFEPIPTEAITVALTVIECCIEEWSDGTWKQSNLSEERYKAIYLSHLNSLRDFYNHGQLQQGGNLLDQIQCDLLKEARVHAGAPPDPIRGHGRFPIATLDAALQEDPPCIRK
;
A
#
# COMPACT_ATOMS: atom_id res chain seq x y z
N MET A 1 1.12 33.08 5.45
CA MET A 1 2.55 32.70 5.46
C MET A 1 2.66 31.45 6.31
N ARG A 2 2.79 30.27 5.69
CA ARG A 2 3.07 29.02 6.42
C ARG A 2 4.57 28.78 6.27
N GLU A 3 5.29 28.92 7.37
CA GLU A 3 6.72 28.63 7.41
C GLU A 3 6.94 27.12 7.27
N GLY A 4 7.96 26.78 6.50
CA GLY A 4 8.36 25.42 6.17
C GLY A 4 8.82 24.65 7.41
N VAL A 5 8.04 23.64 7.74
CA VAL A 5 8.53 22.43 8.40
C VAL A 5 8.53 21.36 7.29
N TYR A 6 9.38 20.34 7.39
CA TYR A 6 9.57 19.24 6.43
C TYR A 6 10.76 19.33 5.45
N PRO A 7 12.01 19.38 5.97
CA PRO A 7 13.14 18.80 5.24
C PRO A 7 13.55 17.38 5.72
N ASP A 8 13.08 16.92 6.89
CA ASP A 8 13.63 15.74 7.58
C ASP A 8 12.66 14.53 7.73
N LEU A 9 11.47 14.57 7.15
CA LEU A 9 10.39 13.64 7.51
C LEU A 9 10.52 12.19 7.00
N LEU A 10 11.51 11.89 6.17
CA LEU A 10 11.68 10.56 5.57
C LEU A 10 12.90 9.80 6.14
N CYS A 11 13.65 10.39 7.06
CA CYS A 11 14.90 9.80 7.57
C CYS A 11 14.80 9.15 8.97
N GLN A 12 13.67 9.26 9.68
CA GLN A 12 13.51 8.64 11.01
C GLN A 12 12.12 8.01 11.17
N GLY A 13 12.00 6.73 10.87
CA GLY A 13 10.73 5.99 10.94
C GLY A 13 10.07 5.93 12.32
N GLU A 14 10.76 6.30 13.40
CA GLU A 14 10.22 6.28 14.77
C GLU A 14 9.46 7.57 15.15
N GLU A 15 9.97 8.76 14.83
CA GLU A 15 9.26 10.04 15.07
C GLU A 15 8.08 10.26 14.09
N PHE A 16 8.15 9.61 12.93
CA PHE A 16 7.10 9.68 11.90
C PHE A 16 5.75 9.13 12.40
N VAL A 17 5.73 8.15 13.30
CA VAL A 17 4.47 7.54 13.78
C VAL A 17 3.72 8.45 14.75
N TYR A 18 4.43 9.01 15.74
CA TYR A 18 3.86 9.86 16.80
C TYR A 18 3.23 11.14 16.24
N SER A 19 3.89 11.81 15.29
CA SER A 19 3.44 13.11 14.78
C SER A 19 2.35 13.03 13.71
N ASN A 20 2.15 11.86 13.08
CA ASN A 20 1.28 11.72 11.91
C ASN A 20 -0.03 10.96 12.17
N MET A 21 -0.36 10.64 13.41
CA MET A 21 -1.57 9.89 13.74
C MET A 21 -2.86 10.56 13.25
N ARG A 22 -2.91 11.89 13.29
CA ARG A 22 -4.01 12.69 12.74
C ARG A 22 -4.08 12.55 11.22
N PHE A 23 -2.95 12.70 10.54
CA PHE A 23 -2.83 12.54 9.08
C PHE A 23 -3.29 11.14 8.63
N LEU A 24 -2.88 10.09 9.34
CA LEU A 24 -3.27 8.71 9.05
C LEU A 24 -4.75 8.45 9.27
N THR A 25 -5.33 9.06 10.31
CA THR A 25 -6.79 9.01 10.56
C THR A 25 -7.56 9.71 9.44
N ASP A 26 -7.05 10.83 8.93
CA ASP A 26 -7.64 11.55 7.81
C ASP A 26 -7.58 10.72 6.52
N ILE A 27 -6.44 10.08 6.21
CA ILE A 27 -6.31 9.16 5.06
C ILE A 27 -7.29 8.00 5.22
N LYS A 28 -7.34 7.35 6.39
CA LYS A 28 -8.26 6.24 6.65
C LYS A 28 -9.71 6.64 6.34
N THR A 29 -10.11 7.83 6.78
CA THR A 29 -11.45 8.38 6.54
C THR A 29 -11.71 8.59 5.05
N LYS A 30 -10.72 9.06 4.28
CA LYS A 30 -10.83 9.24 2.82
C LYS A 30 -10.94 7.91 2.08
N ILE A 31 -10.16 6.90 2.47
CA ILE A 31 -10.03 5.65 1.68
C ILE A 31 -11.06 4.59 2.05
N LYS A 32 -11.81 4.75 3.16
CA LYS A 32 -12.77 3.73 3.66
C LYS A 32 -13.73 3.21 2.58
N HIS A 33 -14.25 4.10 1.72
CA HIS A 33 -15.18 3.72 0.66
C HIS A 33 -14.47 3.02 -0.50
N ALA A 34 -13.23 3.39 -0.79
CA ALA A 34 -12.40 2.70 -1.77
C ALA A 34 -12.09 1.27 -1.28
N VAL A 35 -11.70 1.09 -0.02
CA VAL A 35 -11.49 -0.24 0.60
C VAL A 35 -12.79 -1.07 0.56
N GLN A 36 -13.92 -0.47 0.96
CA GLN A 36 -15.22 -1.12 0.91
C GLN A 36 -15.53 -1.64 -0.51
N SER A 37 -15.36 -0.80 -1.52
CA SER A 37 -15.66 -1.14 -2.91
C SER A 37 -14.67 -2.14 -3.49
N SER A 38 -13.36 -1.92 -3.32
CA SER A 38 -12.31 -2.77 -3.88
C SER A 38 -12.37 -4.20 -3.35
N TYR A 39 -12.75 -4.35 -2.09
CA TYR A 39 -12.91 -5.67 -1.47
C TYR A 39 -14.37 -6.12 -1.39
N GLY A 40 -15.34 -5.39 -1.94
CA GLY A 40 -16.75 -5.81 -1.99
C GLY A 40 -17.38 -6.10 -0.63
N PHE A 41 -17.12 -5.25 0.37
CA PHE A 41 -17.83 -5.27 1.65
C PHE A 41 -19.24 -4.69 1.50
N ASP A 42 -20.22 -5.37 2.09
CA ASP A 42 -21.65 -5.02 2.02
C ASP A 42 -22.10 -4.33 3.32
N THR A 43 -22.72 -3.15 3.22
CA THR A 43 -23.25 -2.41 4.39
C THR A 43 -24.56 -2.97 4.94
N SER A 44 -25.16 -3.96 4.28
CA SER A 44 -26.37 -4.65 4.74
C SER A 44 -26.17 -5.28 6.11
N ARG A 45 -27.17 -5.11 6.98
CA ARG A 45 -27.23 -5.74 8.31
C ARG A 45 -27.83 -7.15 8.28
N ALA A 46 -28.08 -7.72 7.10
CA ALA A 46 -28.56 -9.09 6.99
C ALA A 46 -27.51 -10.07 7.55
N PRO A 47 -27.90 -11.10 8.34
CA PRO A 47 -26.96 -12.05 8.91
C PRO A 47 -26.03 -12.71 7.88
N GLY A 48 -26.53 -12.96 6.67
CA GLY A 48 -25.74 -13.48 5.56
C GLY A 48 -24.66 -12.50 5.07
N SER A 49 -24.95 -11.20 5.01
CA SER A 49 -23.99 -10.16 4.63
C SER A 49 -22.91 -10.00 5.71
N ILE A 50 -23.31 -9.96 6.98
CA ILE A 50 -22.38 -9.90 8.13
C ILE A 50 -21.42 -11.09 8.10
N GLY A 51 -21.93 -12.32 7.99
CA GLY A 51 -21.08 -13.51 7.93
C GLY A 51 -20.15 -13.54 6.72
N ARG A 52 -20.56 -13.02 5.56
CA ARG A 52 -19.71 -12.90 4.37
C ARG A 52 -18.60 -11.87 4.56
N ASN A 53 -18.92 -10.71 5.11
CA ASN A 53 -17.94 -9.65 5.38
C ASN A 53 -16.85 -10.13 6.36
N ALA A 54 -17.24 -10.76 7.48
CA ALA A 54 -16.30 -11.25 8.48
C ALA A 54 -15.30 -12.26 7.87
N ARG A 55 -15.81 -13.25 7.11
CA ARG A 55 -14.97 -14.22 6.39
C ARG A 55 -14.05 -13.55 5.38
N ARG A 56 -14.54 -12.51 4.70
CA ARG A 56 -13.75 -11.79 3.71
C ARG A 56 -12.63 -10.98 4.36
N ALA A 57 -12.91 -10.25 5.43
CA ALA A 57 -11.91 -9.53 6.20
C ALA A 57 -10.82 -10.50 6.69
N GLN A 58 -11.22 -11.63 7.28
CA GLN A 58 -10.27 -12.67 7.71
C GLN A 58 -9.42 -13.21 6.56
N ALA A 59 -10.02 -13.49 5.39
CA ALA A 59 -9.30 -14.00 4.24
C ALA A 59 -8.30 -12.98 3.65
N LEU A 60 -8.67 -11.69 3.64
CA LEU A 60 -7.81 -10.61 3.17
C LEU A 60 -6.60 -10.37 4.08
N LEU A 61 -6.83 -10.36 5.41
CA LEU A 61 -5.78 -10.18 6.41
C LEU A 61 -4.87 -11.41 6.52
N SER A 62 -5.41 -12.61 6.26
CA SER A 62 -4.61 -13.83 6.24
C SER A 62 -3.53 -13.74 5.17
N ARG A 63 -2.26 -13.87 5.61
CA ARG A 63 -1.06 -13.82 4.76
C ARG A 63 -0.99 -12.57 3.88
N MET A 64 -1.58 -11.46 4.33
CA MET A 64 -1.63 -10.19 3.60
C MET A 64 -2.20 -10.35 2.18
N THR A 65 -3.21 -11.20 1.97
CA THR A 65 -3.81 -11.45 0.65
C THR A 65 -4.29 -10.17 -0.03
N PHE A 66 -4.62 -9.14 0.75
CA PHE A 66 -5.06 -7.83 0.26
C PHE A 66 -4.03 -7.07 -0.61
N ILE A 67 -2.74 -7.44 -0.60
CA ILE A 67 -1.70 -6.74 -1.36
C ILE A 67 -1.62 -7.18 -2.82
N TYR A 68 -2.17 -8.35 -3.16
CA TYR A 68 -1.99 -8.98 -4.45
C TYR A 68 -2.96 -8.40 -5.49
N ARG A 69 -2.49 -8.26 -6.74
CA ARG A 69 -3.31 -7.74 -7.85
C ARG A 69 -4.64 -8.49 -7.97
N ASP A 70 -4.57 -9.81 -7.97
CA ASP A 70 -5.72 -10.71 -8.11
C ASP A 70 -5.95 -11.47 -6.80
N LEU A 71 -7.12 -11.27 -6.20
CA LEU A 71 -7.51 -11.90 -4.93
C LEU A 71 -7.89 -13.36 -5.16
N ASN A 72 -6.89 -14.22 -5.35
CA ASN A 72 -7.10 -15.65 -5.56
C ASN A 72 -7.17 -16.40 -4.22
N PHE A 73 -8.34 -16.37 -3.57
CA PHE A 73 -8.56 -16.98 -2.24
C PHE A 73 -8.41 -18.52 -2.18
N GLY A 74 -8.16 -19.19 -3.30
CA GLY A 74 -7.98 -20.65 -3.38
C GLY A 74 -6.76 -21.11 -4.18
N GLY A 75 -5.94 -20.19 -4.70
CA GLY A 75 -4.78 -20.51 -5.54
C GLY A 75 -3.50 -19.86 -5.03
N ARG A 76 -2.42 -19.96 -5.81
CA ARG A 76 -1.19 -19.19 -5.55
C ARG A 76 -1.44 -17.73 -5.96
N PRO A 77 -1.45 -16.78 -5.01
CA PRO A 77 -1.63 -15.37 -5.34
C PRO A 77 -0.40 -14.86 -6.10
N GLN A 78 -0.63 -14.04 -7.13
CA GLN A 78 0.42 -13.52 -8.01
C GLN A 78 0.46 -11.99 -7.93
N TYR A 79 1.63 -11.42 -8.22
CA TYR A 79 1.83 -9.97 -8.29
C TYR A 79 1.56 -9.28 -6.92
N PRO A 80 2.35 -9.55 -5.87
CA PRO A 80 2.24 -8.87 -4.59
C PRO A 80 2.48 -7.36 -4.73
N TYR A 81 1.94 -6.59 -3.80
CA TYR A 81 2.00 -5.11 -3.76
C TYR A 81 1.47 -4.40 -5.01
N ARG A 82 0.63 -5.07 -5.81
CA ARG A 82 0.06 -4.53 -7.06
C ARG A 82 -1.47 -4.47 -7.04
N HIS A 83 -2.11 -4.63 -5.88
CA HIS A 83 -3.55 -4.38 -5.76
C HIS A 83 -3.87 -2.90 -6.05
N PRO A 84 -4.90 -2.57 -6.87
CA PRO A 84 -5.18 -1.19 -7.28
C PRO A 84 -5.47 -0.20 -6.14
N ILE A 85 -5.91 -0.71 -4.98
CA ILE A 85 -6.12 0.14 -3.81
C ILE A 85 -4.82 0.80 -3.32
N ILE A 86 -3.65 0.16 -3.51
CA ILE A 86 -2.36 0.71 -3.07
C ILE A 86 -2.07 2.01 -3.83
N GLN A 87 -2.22 2.00 -5.15
CA GLN A 87 -2.14 3.21 -5.98
C GLN A 87 -3.17 4.26 -5.53
N THR A 88 -4.40 3.83 -5.24
CA THR A 88 -5.48 4.73 -4.80
C THR A 88 -5.10 5.47 -3.52
N VAL A 89 -4.52 4.78 -2.54
CA VAL A 89 -4.07 5.40 -1.28
C VAL A 89 -2.91 6.35 -1.54
N ILE A 90 -1.90 5.96 -2.34
CA ILE A 90 -0.77 6.82 -2.69
C ILE A 90 -1.26 8.12 -3.35
N ASN A 91 -2.18 8.00 -4.32
CA ASN A 91 -2.75 9.15 -5.01
C ASN A 91 -3.49 10.07 -4.06
N LEU A 92 -4.40 9.55 -3.24
CA LEU A 92 -5.19 10.36 -2.30
C LEU A 92 -4.36 11.00 -1.18
N THR A 93 -3.12 10.53 -0.99
CA THR A 93 -2.26 10.98 0.10
C THR A 93 -1.23 12.00 -0.36
N TRP A 94 -0.54 11.76 -1.49
CA TRP A 94 0.57 12.61 -1.94
C TRP A 94 0.47 13.09 -3.39
N PHE A 95 -0.50 12.60 -4.18
CA PHE A 95 -0.56 12.87 -5.63
C PHE A 95 -2.00 13.09 -6.13
N GLN A 96 -2.86 13.74 -5.36
CA GLN A 96 -4.25 14.00 -5.75
C GLN A 96 -4.32 15.11 -6.79
N ASN A 97 -3.39 16.08 -6.74
CA ASN A 97 -3.30 17.19 -7.67
C ASN A 97 -1.85 17.70 -7.82
N LYS A 98 -1.66 18.71 -8.67
CA LYS A 98 -0.34 19.26 -9.07
C LYS A 98 0.38 20.00 -7.94
N ASP A 99 -0.35 20.39 -6.91
CA ASP A 99 0.15 21.17 -5.78
C ASP A 99 0.40 20.29 -4.55
N ASP A 100 0.23 18.97 -4.65
CA ASP A 100 0.49 18.05 -3.54
C ASP A 100 1.99 17.70 -3.42
N ASP A 101 2.35 17.25 -2.22
CA ASP A 101 3.73 17.00 -1.80
C ASP A 101 4.50 16.07 -2.75
N GLY A 102 3.87 15.03 -3.28
CA GLY A 102 4.51 14.09 -4.20
C GLY A 102 4.93 14.72 -5.53
N ILE A 103 4.30 15.84 -5.91
CA ILE A 103 4.66 16.62 -7.10
C ILE A 103 5.67 17.71 -6.75
N LEU A 104 5.44 18.47 -5.67
CA LEU A 104 6.30 19.58 -5.27
C LEU A 104 7.68 19.11 -4.76
N PHE A 105 7.71 17.96 -4.09
CA PHE A 105 8.90 17.36 -3.49
C PHE A 105 9.31 16.07 -4.22
N TYR A 106 9.21 16.07 -5.55
CA TYR A 106 9.43 14.89 -6.40
C TYR A 106 10.70 14.08 -6.09
N ASN A 107 11.82 14.75 -5.79
CA ASN A 107 13.09 14.07 -5.50
C ASN A 107 13.02 13.13 -4.28
N TYR A 108 12.05 13.34 -3.39
CA TYR A 108 11.81 12.47 -2.24
C TYR A 108 10.89 11.29 -2.57
N PHE A 109 10.25 11.31 -3.75
CA PHE A 109 9.34 10.28 -4.23
C PHE A 109 9.86 9.57 -5.48
N GLU A 110 11.14 9.75 -5.83
CA GLU A 110 11.78 9.12 -6.99
C GLU A 110 12.81 8.04 -6.57
N PRO A 111 12.46 6.74 -6.63
CA PRO A 111 11.13 6.17 -6.89
C PRO A 111 10.22 6.26 -5.64
N ILE A 112 8.95 5.79 -5.71
CA ILE A 112 8.06 5.84 -4.53
C ILE A 112 8.75 5.20 -3.31
N PRO A 113 8.88 5.88 -2.16
CA PRO A 113 9.62 5.36 -1.03
C PRO A 113 8.93 4.12 -0.45
N THR A 114 9.72 3.19 0.08
CA THR A 114 9.22 2.01 0.78
C THR A 114 8.30 2.41 1.93
N GLU A 115 8.62 3.53 2.60
CA GLU A 115 7.86 4.14 3.68
C GLU A 115 6.46 4.56 3.22
N ALA A 116 6.33 5.16 2.03
CA ALA A 116 5.04 5.57 1.48
C ALA A 116 4.15 4.35 1.15
N ILE A 117 4.73 3.28 0.60
CA ILE A 117 4.02 2.01 0.40
C ILE A 117 3.62 1.42 1.76
N THR A 118 4.50 1.44 2.74
CA THR A 118 4.23 0.93 4.09
C THR A 118 3.06 1.65 4.73
N VAL A 119 3.03 2.98 4.69
CA VAL A 119 1.89 3.79 5.16
C VAL A 119 0.60 3.37 4.45
N ALA A 120 0.63 3.23 3.12
CA ALA A 120 -0.54 2.82 2.36
C ALA A 120 -1.07 1.46 2.83
N LEU A 121 -0.19 0.46 2.95
CA LEU A 121 -0.53 -0.88 3.43
C LEU A 121 -1.13 -0.85 4.84
N THR A 122 -0.53 -0.10 5.75
CA THR A 122 -1.03 0.02 7.12
C THR A 122 -2.45 0.57 7.16
N VAL A 123 -2.71 1.67 6.42
CA VAL A 123 -4.06 2.25 6.41
C VAL A 123 -5.08 1.30 5.76
N ILE A 124 -4.69 0.58 4.71
CA ILE A 124 -5.54 -0.44 4.08
C ILE A 124 -5.87 -1.57 5.06
N GLU A 125 -4.86 -2.15 5.72
CA GLU A 125 -5.04 -3.21 6.71
C GLU A 125 -5.99 -2.74 7.81
N CYS A 126 -5.75 -1.55 8.36
CA CYS A 126 -6.59 -0.96 9.39
C CYS A 126 -8.05 -0.78 8.94
N CYS A 127 -8.31 -0.40 7.69
CA CYS A 127 -9.67 -0.32 7.15
C CYS A 127 -10.33 -1.68 6.99
N ILE A 128 -9.56 -2.72 6.63
CA ILE A 128 -10.07 -4.09 6.52
C ILE A 128 -10.43 -4.63 7.91
N GLU A 129 -9.61 -4.34 8.92
CA GLU A 129 -9.85 -4.74 10.31
C GLU A 129 -11.17 -4.20 10.86
N GLU A 130 -11.64 -3.02 10.40
CA GLU A 130 -12.94 -2.44 10.77
C GLU A 130 -14.15 -3.31 10.35
N TRP A 131 -13.94 -4.30 9.48
CA TRP A 131 -14.95 -5.26 9.03
C TRP A 131 -14.80 -6.66 9.65
N SER A 132 -13.90 -6.84 10.63
CA SER A 132 -13.54 -8.17 11.16
C SER A 132 -14.71 -8.95 11.77
N ASP A 133 -15.70 -8.27 12.34
CA ASP A 133 -16.92 -8.90 12.88
C ASP A 133 -18.08 -8.97 11.87
N GLY A 134 -17.83 -8.50 10.65
CA GLY A 134 -18.79 -8.48 9.55
C GLY A 134 -19.64 -7.21 9.47
N THR A 135 -19.57 -6.34 10.46
CA THR A 135 -20.17 -5.01 10.43
C THR A 135 -19.07 -3.96 10.43
N TRP A 136 -19.24 -2.90 9.65
CA TRP A 136 -18.27 -1.80 9.71
C TRP A 136 -18.33 -1.12 11.07
N LYS A 137 -17.18 -1.07 11.74
CA LYS A 137 -16.99 -0.33 12.98
C LYS A 137 -15.72 0.48 12.88
N GLN A 138 -15.87 1.80 12.98
CA GLN A 138 -14.72 2.69 13.05
C GLN A 138 -13.79 2.24 14.19
N SER A 139 -12.55 1.90 13.84
CA SER A 139 -11.53 1.59 14.82
C SER A 139 -10.85 2.88 15.25
N ASN A 140 -10.63 3.05 16.56
CA ASN A 140 -9.63 3.99 17.00
C ASN A 140 -8.28 3.32 16.78
N LEU A 141 -7.51 3.85 15.84
CA LEU A 141 -6.12 3.45 15.73
C LEU A 141 -5.44 3.91 17.02
N SER A 142 -4.95 2.98 17.82
CA SER A 142 -3.98 3.33 18.86
C SER A 142 -2.62 3.44 18.20
N GLU A 143 -1.78 4.29 18.75
CA GLU A 143 -0.42 4.48 18.27
C GLU A 143 0.36 3.17 18.29
N GLU A 144 0.27 2.43 19.38
CA GLU A 144 0.99 1.17 19.58
C GLU A 144 0.58 0.14 18.51
N ARG A 145 -0.73 0.07 18.21
CA ARG A 145 -1.25 -0.83 17.18
C ARG A 145 -0.77 -0.42 15.79
N TYR A 146 -0.89 0.88 15.45
CA TYR A 146 -0.44 1.38 14.16
C TYR A 146 1.06 1.12 13.96
N LYS A 147 1.88 1.41 14.98
CA LYS A 147 3.32 1.19 14.95
C LYS A 147 3.66 -0.28 14.68
N ALA A 148 2.97 -1.20 15.36
CA ALA A 148 3.19 -2.63 15.15
C ALA A 148 2.89 -3.07 13.71
N ILE A 149 1.76 -2.64 13.15
CA ILE A 149 1.36 -2.98 11.76
C ILE A 149 2.34 -2.36 10.77
N TYR A 150 2.69 -1.08 10.95
CA TYR A 150 3.65 -0.37 10.10
C TYR A 150 5.01 -1.07 10.05
N LEU A 151 5.59 -1.40 11.22
CA LEU A 151 6.89 -2.08 11.27
C LEU A 151 6.83 -3.48 10.65
N SER A 152 5.71 -4.20 10.82
CA SER A 152 5.50 -5.50 10.18
C SER A 152 5.51 -5.40 8.65
N HIS A 153 4.80 -4.42 8.09
CA HIS A 153 4.79 -4.17 6.64
C HIS A 153 6.14 -3.68 6.11
N LEU A 154 6.84 -2.82 6.85
CA LEU A 154 8.16 -2.33 6.46
C LEU A 154 9.16 -3.48 6.38
N ASN A 155 9.16 -4.37 7.37
CA ASN A 155 10.00 -5.56 7.36
C ASN A 155 9.63 -6.50 6.21
N SER A 156 8.34 -6.69 5.94
CA SER A 156 7.87 -7.51 4.82
C SER A 156 8.33 -6.95 3.46
N LEU A 157 8.30 -5.64 3.26
CA LEU A 157 8.82 -4.99 2.04
C LEU A 157 10.34 -5.10 1.93
N ARG A 158 11.08 -5.01 3.04
CA ARG A 158 12.53 -5.21 3.07
C ARG A 158 12.91 -6.64 2.72
N ASP A 159 12.20 -7.62 3.28
CA ASP A 159 12.38 -9.03 2.93
C ASP A 159 12.04 -9.27 1.46
N PHE A 160 10.95 -8.68 0.97
CA PHE A 160 10.60 -8.74 -0.45
C PHE A 160 11.68 -8.13 -1.36
N TYR A 161 12.29 -7.02 -0.96
CA TYR A 161 13.45 -6.46 -1.68
C TYR A 161 14.61 -7.45 -1.71
N ASN A 162 14.99 -8.01 -0.56
CA ASN A 162 16.13 -8.92 -0.45
C ASN A 162 15.98 -10.19 -1.31
N HIS A 163 14.74 -10.66 -1.50
CA HIS A 163 14.43 -11.85 -2.28
C HIS A 163 13.91 -11.55 -3.70
N GLY A 164 13.66 -10.29 -4.03
CA GLY A 164 13.04 -9.85 -5.29
C GLY A 164 14.00 -9.64 -6.45
N GLN A 165 15.20 -10.24 -6.41
CA GLN A 165 16.19 -10.10 -7.48
C GLN A 165 15.70 -10.78 -8.77
N LEU A 166 15.90 -10.09 -9.89
CA LEU A 166 15.47 -10.58 -11.20
C LEU A 166 16.62 -11.23 -11.94
N GLN A 167 16.32 -12.28 -12.71
CA GLN A 167 17.32 -13.03 -13.47
C GLN A 167 18.14 -12.17 -14.46
N GLN A 168 17.55 -11.07 -14.95
CA GLN A 168 18.17 -10.16 -15.92
C GLN A 168 18.88 -8.96 -15.25
N GLY A 169 19.01 -8.97 -13.92
CA GLY A 169 19.45 -7.82 -13.13
C GLY A 169 18.29 -6.88 -12.76
N GLY A 170 18.41 -6.20 -11.61
CA GLY A 170 17.38 -5.34 -11.04
C GLY A 170 16.52 -6.02 -9.98
N ASN A 171 15.60 -5.26 -9.38
CA ASN A 171 14.73 -5.71 -8.29
C ASN A 171 13.25 -5.53 -8.64
N LEU A 172 12.40 -6.48 -8.22
CA LEU A 172 10.96 -6.39 -8.43
C LEU A 172 10.33 -5.23 -7.65
N LEU A 173 10.80 -4.93 -6.44
CA LEU A 173 10.30 -3.79 -5.67
C LEU A 173 10.64 -2.47 -6.37
N ASP A 174 11.85 -2.32 -6.91
CA ASP A 174 12.24 -1.13 -7.67
C ASP A 174 11.28 -0.88 -8.85
N GLN A 175 10.88 -1.94 -9.56
CA GLN A 175 9.87 -1.82 -10.62
C GLN A 175 8.52 -1.37 -10.10
N ILE A 176 8.05 -1.94 -8.98
CA ILE A 176 6.77 -1.57 -8.37
C ILE A 176 6.80 -0.10 -7.96
N GLN A 177 7.87 0.37 -7.32
CA GLN A 177 8.02 1.76 -6.90
C GLN A 177 8.05 2.73 -8.10
N CYS A 178 8.73 2.37 -9.19
CA CYS A 178 8.72 3.14 -10.44
C CYS A 178 7.33 3.18 -11.09
N ASP A 179 6.65 2.03 -11.18
CA ASP A 179 5.30 1.93 -11.75
C ASP A 179 4.31 2.80 -10.95
N LEU A 180 4.35 2.71 -9.62
CA LEU A 180 3.49 3.49 -8.73
C LEU A 180 3.70 5.01 -8.91
N LEU A 181 4.97 5.45 -9.02
CA LEU A 181 5.30 6.86 -9.24
C LEU A 181 4.74 7.38 -10.56
N LYS A 182 4.94 6.59 -11.62
CA LYS A 182 4.49 6.96 -12.97
C LYS A 182 2.99 7.16 -13.01
N GLU A 183 2.22 6.21 -12.48
CA GLU A 183 0.76 6.30 -12.42
C GLU A 183 0.29 7.43 -11.49
N ALA A 184 0.99 7.67 -10.38
CA ALA A 184 0.67 8.76 -9.46
C ALA A 184 0.84 10.14 -10.11
N ARG A 185 1.92 10.36 -10.87
CA ARG A 185 2.13 11.61 -11.61
C ARG A 185 1.06 11.85 -12.66
N VAL A 186 0.70 10.81 -13.41
CA VAL A 186 -0.39 10.88 -14.39
C VAL A 186 -1.71 11.25 -13.71
N HIS A 187 -2.00 10.63 -12.55
CA HIS A 187 -3.20 10.94 -11.77
C HIS A 187 -3.25 12.41 -11.33
N ALA A 188 -2.13 12.97 -10.88
CA ALA A 188 -2.02 14.38 -10.48
C ALA A 188 -2.12 15.36 -11.67
N GLY A 189 -2.14 14.88 -12.92
CA GLY A 189 -2.09 15.71 -14.12
C GLY A 189 -0.70 16.31 -14.39
N ALA A 190 0.35 15.71 -13.83
CA ALA A 190 1.73 15.99 -14.13
C ALA A 190 2.21 15.10 -15.31
N PRO A 191 3.16 15.57 -16.14
CA PRO A 191 3.72 14.71 -17.18
C PRO A 191 4.39 13.48 -16.57
N PRO A 192 4.28 12.30 -17.22
CA PRO A 192 5.13 11.17 -16.88
C PRO A 192 6.58 11.65 -16.98
N ASP A 193 7.39 11.31 -15.98
CA ASP A 193 8.78 11.76 -15.90
C ASP A 193 9.54 11.52 -17.23
N PRO A 194 10.40 12.45 -17.70
CA PRO A 194 11.26 12.24 -18.87
C PRO A 194 12.28 11.11 -18.64
N ILE A 195 11.79 9.88 -18.80
CA ILE A 195 12.49 8.63 -19.12
C ILE A 195 13.99 8.63 -18.79
N ARG A 196 14.37 8.15 -17.60
CA ARG A 196 15.52 7.24 -17.53
C ARG A 196 15.00 5.84 -17.86
N GLY A 197 15.56 5.26 -18.93
CA GLY A 197 15.14 4.00 -19.52
C GLY A 197 15.36 2.78 -18.63
N HIS A 198 14.62 2.66 -17.52
CA HIS A 198 14.36 1.36 -16.94
C HIS A 198 13.27 0.72 -17.80
N GLY A 199 13.74 -0.02 -18.81
CA GLY A 199 12.91 -0.79 -19.70
C GLY A 199 11.92 -1.59 -18.87
N ARG A 200 10.64 -1.48 -19.24
CA ARG A 200 9.57 -2.34 -18.73
C ARG A 200 10.06 -3.77 -18.84
N PHE A 201 10.41 -4.39 -17.71
CA PHE A 201 10.91 -5.76 -17.75
C PHE A 201 9.79 -6.64 -18.33
N PRO A 202 10.12 -7.59 -19.24
CA PRO A 202 9.11 -8.44 -19.85
C PRO A 202 8.28 -9.16 -18.79
N ILE A 203 6.98 -9.36 -19.04
CA ILE A 203 6.06 -10.11 -18.15
C ILE A 203 6.67 -11.47 -17.75
N ALA A 204 7.40 -12.11 -18.66
CA ALA A 204 8.11 -13.35 -18.39
C ALA A 204 9.15 -13.27 -17.25
N THR A 205 9.81 -12.12 -17.07
CA THR A 205 10.77 -11.88 -15.97
C THR A 205 10.05 -11.72 -14.63
N LEU A 206 8.85 -11.12 -14.65
CA LEU A 206 7.98 -10.99 -13.49
C LEU A 206 7.46 -12.37 -13.06
N ASP A 207 6.99 -13.19 -14.00
CA ASP A 207 6.49 -14.54 -13.71
C ASP A 207 7.60 -15.46 -13.17
N ALA A 208 8.85 -15.31 -13.66
CA ALA A 208 10.00 -16.06 -13.15
C ALA A 208 10.33 -15.69 -11.70
N ALA A 209 10.28 -14.40 -11.34
CA ALA A 209 10.51 -13.95 -9.96
C ALA A 209 9.39 -14.36 -8.99
N LEU A 210 8.16 -14.56 -9.49
CA LEU A 210 7.00 -15.02 -8.70
C LEU A 210 6.94 -16.53 -8.52
N GLN A 211 7.74 -17.30 -9.26
CA GLN A 211 7.86 -18.75 -9.10
C GLN A 211 8.79 -19.13 -7.92
N GLU A 212 9.66 -18.21 -7.49
CA GLU A 212 10.37 -18.32 -6.21
C GLU A 212 9.33 -18.18 -5.08
N ASP A 213 9.21 -19.18 -4.20
CA ASP A 213 8.20 -19.15 -3.12
C ASP A 213 8.40 -17.86 -2.28
N PRO A 214 7.34 -17.06 -2.05
CA PRO A 214 7.48 -15.83 -1.27
C PRO A 214 8.00 -16.15 0.12
N PRO A 215 8.89 -15.31 0.69
CA PRO A 215 9.41 -15.55 2.04
C PRO A 215 8.22 -15.68 2.98
N CYS A 216 8.13 -16.85 3.62
CA CYS A 216 7.12 -17.15 4.61
C CYS A 216 7.07 -16.01 5.64
N ILE A 217 6.01 -15.21 5.60
CA ILE A 217 5.70 -14.22 6.63
C ILE A 217 5.54 -15.01 7.94
N ARG A 218 6.60 -15.04 8.76
CA ARG A 218 6.57 -15.67 10.07
C ARG A 218 5.68 -14.82 10.98
N LYS A 219 4.65 -15.45 11.53
CA LYS A 219 3.80 -14.92 12.61
C LYS A 219 4.60 -14.79 13.89
#